data_AF-A0A830C2N7-F1
#
_entry.id   AF-A0A830C2N7-F1
#
_cell.length_a   1.000
_cell.length_b   1.000
_cell.length_c   1.000
_cell.angle_alpha   90.00
_cell.angle_beta   90.00
_cell.angle_gamma   90.00
#
_symmetry.space_group_name_H-M   'P 1'
#
loop_
_entity.id
_entity.type
_entity.pdbx_description
1 polymer ?
#
loop_
_entity_poly.entity_id
_entity_poly.type
_entity_poly.pdbx_seq_one_letter_code
_entity_poly.pdbx_strand_id
1 'polypeptide(L)'
;MVFAAWISRLRPSSRQICTKVRNSFYRDPSVAPSSSFSAEVLGSENIRKPFASFWAGSLLPIALAVSAGSIVFESGHNNGPSYCEAPNLDQTGKTIGGKGSTDYLVKGSHRKVPEELIEKLKIICKENMTMDSDERHFHGTPQHSFHRAVNIPDVIVYPRSEEEVSMIVASCNEHKVPVVPYGGATSIEGHTLSPSGGVCIDMTLMKRVKSLNVKDMDVVVEPGIGWMELNEYLEPYGLFFPLDPGPGATIGGMCSTRCSGSLAVRYGTMRENVINLKVVLPSGDVIKTGSRARKSAAGYDLTRLVIGSEGTLGVITEVTLRLQKIPQYSVVAMCNFPTIKDAADVAIATMLTGIQVSRVELLDEVQVRAINVANGKNLPEAPTLLFEFIGTEAYSREQALIVQKIALEHSGTDFVFSEEPEAKKELWKIRKEALWACFAMEPNFEAAVTDVCVPLSRLAELISRSKQELDSSPLVCTVIAHAGDGNFHTVILFDPKNDEQRKEAERLNHFMVHAALDMDGTCTGEHGVGTGKMKYLEKELGMEALKTMKRIKDALDPNGIMNPGKLIPPHVCF
;
A
#
# COMPACT_ATOMS: atom_id res chain seq x y z
N MET A 1 -18.83 20.93 -7.01
CA MET A 1 -19.22 20.71 -8.43
C MET A 1 -18.19 19.82 -9.16
N VAL A 2 -17.75 18.72 -8.53
CA VAL A 2 -16.71 17.78 -9.06
C VAL A 2 -17.22 16.33 -9.14
N PHE A 3 -18.44 16.05 -8.66
CA PHE A 3 -19.07 14.72 -8.71
C PHE A 3 -19.63 14.33 -10.10
N ALA A 4 -19.61 15.24 -11.07
CA ALA A 4 -20.18 15.01 -12.41
C ALA A 4 -19.18 14.46 -13.45
N ALA A 5 -17.88 14.48 -13.16
CA ALA A 5 -16.85 14.09 -14.13
C ALA A 5 -16.61 12.58 -14.24
N TRP A 6 -17.15 11.78 -13.30
CA TRP A 6 -16.91 10.33 -13.27
C TRP A 6 -17.99 9.51 -14.01
N ILE A 7 -19.18 10.06 -14.26
CA ILE A 7 -20.32 9.33 -14.86
C ILE A 7 -20.41 9.47 -16.40
N SER A 8 -19.62 10.34 -17.04
CA SER A 8 -19.81 10.67 -18.47
C SER A 8 -19.04 9.81 -19.49
N ARG A 9 -18.47 8.65 -19.10
CA ARG A 9 -17.76 7.75 -20.03
C ARG A 9 -18.37 6.34 -20.18
N LEU A 10 -19.70 6.25 -20.22
CA LEU A 10 -20.40 5.07 -20.75
C LEU A 10 -21.42 5.52 -21.80
N ARG A 11 -21.08 5.38 -23.08
CA ARG A 11 -22.07 5.33 -24.18
C ARG A 11 -22.02 3.94 -24.82
N PRO A 12 -23.16 3.23 -24.91
CA PRO A 12 -23.26 1.97 -25.62
C PRO A 12 -23.53 2.24 -27.11
N SER A 13 -22.71 1.68 -28.00
CA SER A 13 -23.07 1.52 -29.41
C SER A 13 -23.61 0.10 -29.62
N SER A 14 -24.91 -0.07 -29.47
CA SER A 14 -25.62 -1.24 -29.98
C SER A 14 -26.79 -0.78 -30.85
N ARG A 15 -26.63 -0.88 -32.17
CA ARG A 15 -27.76 -0.91 -33.10
C ARG A 15 -28.08 -2.37 -33.42
N GLN A 16 -29.32 -2.73 -33.17
CA GLN A 16 -29.96 -4.00 -33.49
C GLN A 16 -29.97 -4.26 -35.00
N ILE A 17 -29.76 -5.52 -35.38
CA ILE A 17 -30.40 -6.12 -36.56
C ILE A 17 -30.94 -7.49 -36.15
N CYS A 18 -32.26 -7.61 -36.21
CA CYS A 18 -33.03 -8.86 -36.12
C CYS A 18 -32.80 -9.73 -37.36
N THR A 19 -32.84 -11.06 -37.21
CA THR A 19 -33.76 -11.93 -37.98
C THR A 19 -33.89 -13.33 -37.36
N LYS A 20 -35.15 -13.79 -37.33
CA LYS A 20 -35.65 -15.12 -36.96
C LYS A 20 -35.19 -16.19 -37.95
N VAL A 21 -34.94 -17.42 -37.49
CA VAL A 21 -35.47 -18.65 -38.10
C VAL A 21 -35.75 -19.69 -36.99
N ARG A 22 -36.87 -20.41 -37.17
CA ARG A 22 -37.54 -21.35 -36.26
C ARG A 22 -37.47 -22.76 -36.87
N ASN A 23 -37.76 -23.77 -36.04
CA ASN A 23 -38.08 -25.19 -36.34
C ASN A 23 -36.86 -26.10 -36.58
N SER A 24 -36.68 -27.30 -36.00
CA SER A 24 -37.50 -28.32 -35.31
C SER A 24 -37.09 -29.64 -35.99
N PHE A 25 -36.50 -30.59 -35.28
CA PHE A 25 -36.71 -32.02 -35.59
C PHE A 25 -36.57 -32.88 -34.32
N TYR A 26 -37.63 -33.65 -34.10
CA TYR A 26 -37.80 -34.75 -33.15
C TYR A 26 -36.84 -35.92 -33.44
N ARG A 27 -36.41 -36.65 -32.40
CA ARG A 27 -36.71 -38.09 -32.17
C ARG A 27 -35.91 -38.67 -30.99
N ASP A 28 -36.65 -39.11 -29.97
CA ASP A 28 -36.37 -40.33 -29.17
C ASP A 28 -37.07 -41.53 -29.90
N PRO A 29 -36.83 -42.84 -29.62
CA PRO A 29 -36.56 -43.42 -28.30
C PRO A 29 -35.55 -44.61 -28.21
N SER A 30 -35.15 -44.87 -26.96
CA SER A 30 -34.91 -46.16 -26.27
C SER A 30 -34.00 -47.25 -26.87
N VAL A 31 -33.13 -47.82 -26.02
CA VAL A 31 -32.94 -49.27 -25.71
C VAL A 31 -31.70 -49.45 -24.81
N ALA A 32 -31.88 -50.12 -23.66
CA ALA A 32 -30.82 -50.70 -22.82
C ALA A 32 -30.46 -52.12 -23.34
N PRO A 33 -29.29 -52.71 -23.01
CA PRO A 33 -29.25 -53.54 -21.80
C PRO A 33 -27.87 -53.70 -21.08
N SER A 34 -27.99 -53.98 -19.77
CA SER A 34 -27.22 -54.86 -18.84
C SER A 34 -25.78 -55.34 -19.11
N SER A 35 -24.93 -55.25 -18.06
CA SER A 35 -24.11 -56.31 -17.40
C SER A 35 -22.95 -55.62 -16.62
N SER A 36 -22.82 -55.62 -15.28
CA SER A 36 -22.63 -56.65 -14.23
C SER A 36 -21.16 -57.06 -13.97
N PHE A 37 -20.80 -57.11 -12.67
CA PHE A 37 -19.58 -57.60 -11.98
C PHE A 37 -18.43 -56.59 -11.79
N SER A 38 -17.77 -56.44 -10.63
CA SER A 38 -17.80 -57.18 -9.35
C SER A 38 -17.24 -56.30 -8.22
N ALA A 39 -17.78 -56.48 -7.01
CA ALA A 39 -17.17 -56.07 -5.75
C ALA A 39 -16.49 -57.30 -5.12
N GLU A 40 -15.30 -57.13 -4.56
CA GLU A 40 -14.72 -58.08 -3.60
C GLU A 40 -14.30 -57.34 -2.33
N VAL A 41 -14.92 -57.76 -1.22
CA VAL A 41 -14.52 -57.53 0.16
C VAL A 41 -14.46 -58.90 0.81
N LEU A 42 -13.29 -59.24 1.37
CA LEU A 42 -13.04 -60.22 2.44
C LEU A 42 -11.68 -59.79 3.02
N GLY A 43 -11.37 -59.74 4.30
CA GLY A 43 -11.95 -60.30 5.51
C GLY A 43 -10.79 -60.39 6.52
N SER A 44 -11.04 -60.03 7.77
CA SER A 44 -10.05 -59.88 8.86
C SER A 44 -9.42 -61.20 9.32
N GLU A 45 -8.22 -61.14 9.93
CA GLU A 45 -7.94 -61.85 11.18
C GLU A 45 -6.76 -61.24 11.97
N ASN A 46 -6.96 -61.14 13.29
CA ASN A 46 -6.01 -60.68 14.32
C ASN A 46 -5.11 -61.84 14.79
N ILE A 47 -3.87 -61.59 15.24
CA ILE A 47 -3.26 -62.18 16.47
C ILE A 47 -1.96 -61.42 16.86
N ARG A 48 -1.69 -61.46 18.18
CA ARG A 48 -0.85 -60.67 19.11
C ARG A 48 0.69 -60.74 18.98
N LYS A 49 1.35 -59.59 19.29
CA LYS A 49 2.55 -59.27 20.16
C LYS A 49 3.82 -60.17 20.13
N PRO A 50 4.98 -59.75 20.71
CA PRO A 50 5.58 -58.42 20.92
C PRO A 50 7.06 -58.36 20.42
N PHE A 51 7.65 -57.17 20.26
CA PHE A 51 9.12 -57.05 20.11
C PHE A 51 9.69 -56.04 21.11
N ALA A 52 10.74 -56.47 21.79
CA ALA A 52 11.53 -55.75 22.77
C ALA A 52 12.90 -55.38 22.19
N SER A 53 13.35 -54.16 22.50
CA SER A 53 14.71 -53.73 22.84
C SER A 53 15.92 -53.88 21.88
N PHE A 54 16.83 -52.90 22.04
CA PHE A 54 18.18 -52.67 21.47
C PHE A 54 18.19 -51.96 20.10
N TRP A 55 18.78 -50.76 19.95
CA TRP A 55 20.19 -50.44 20.12
C TRP A 55 20.49 -48.97 20.51
N ALA A 56 21.64 -48.80 21.18
CA ALA A 56 22.53 -47.64 21.37
C ALA A 56 22.25 -46.37 20.55
N GLY A 57 22.31 -45.16 21.12
CA GLY A 57 23.45 -44.61 21.86
C GLY A 57 24.31 -43.79 20.91
N SER A 58 24.06 -42.48 20.80
CA SER A 58 25.00 -41.56 20.15
C SER A 58 24.95 -40.17 20.78
N LEU A 59 26.14 -39.62 20.92
CA LEU A 59 26.56 -38.50 21.76
C LEU A 59 26.13 -37.13 21.19
N LEU A 60 25.68 -36.24 22.08
CA LEU A 60 25.58 -34.81 21.84
C LEU A 60 26.96 -34.15 22.08
N PRO A 61 27.50 -33.34 21.16
CA PRO A 61 28.60 -32.45 21.48
C PRO A 61 28.05 -31.10 21.97
N ILE A 62 28.41 -30.76 23.21
CA ILE A 62 28.27 -29.41 23.78
C ILE A 62 29.37 -28.54 23.15
N ALA A 63 29.00 -27.57 22.33
CA ALA A 63 29.91 -26.55 21.83
C ALA A 63 29.88 -25.33 22.76
N LEU A 64 30.97 -25.13 23.51
CA LEU A 64 31.28 -23.93 24.28
C LEU A 64 31.62 -22.78 23.32
N ALA A 65 30.78 -21.75 23.27
CA ALA A 65 31.10 -20.48 22.60
C ALA A 65 31.92 -19.61 23.57
N VAL A 66 33.21 -19.46 23.27
CA VAL A 66 34.10 -18.46 23.89
C VAL A 66 33.97 -17.18 23.07
N SER A 67 33.31 -16.16 23.60
CA SER A 67 33.32 -14.81 23.02
C SER A 67 34.63 -14.12 23.39
N ALA A 68 35.49 -13.94 22.38
CA ALA A 68 36.65 -13.06 22.48
C ALA A 68 36.16 -11.60 22.58
N GLY A 69 36.55 -10.92 23.65
CA GLY A 69 36.36 -9.48 23.81
C GLY A 69 37.31 -8.73 22.87
N SER A 70 36.76 -7.84 22.06
CA SER A 70 37.54 -6.89 21.27
C SER A 70 37.60 -5.55 21.99
N ILE A 71 38.82 -5.20 22.40
CA ILE A 71 39.22 -3.90 22.92
C ILE A 71 39.20 -2.91 21.74
N VAL A 72 38.44 -1.83 21.86
CA VAL A 72 38.46 -0.71 20.90
C VAL A 72 39.59 0.23 21.30
N PHE A 73 40.60 0.34 20.44
CA PHE A 73 41.59 1.42 20.48
C PHE A 73 41.05 2.62 19.69
N GLU A 74 40.90 3.75 20.36
CA GLU A 74 40.81 5.05 19.71
C GLU A 74 42.15 5.39 19.06
N SER A 75 42.13 5.70 17.76
CA SER A 75 43.25 6.40 17.12
C SER A 75 42.76 7.43 16.11
N GLY A 76 42.90 8.69 16.50
CA GLY A 76 43.65 9.67 15.71
C GLY A 76 42.99 10.23 14.45
N HIS A 77 42.62 11.52 14.54
CA HIS A 77 42.40 12.44 13.43
C HIS A 77 43.30 12.20 12.22
N ASN A 78 42.71 12.13 11.04
CA ASN A 78 43.40 12.48 9.81
C ASN A 78 42.48 13.38 8.96
N ASN A 79 42.80 14.68 9.00
CA ASN A 79 42.18 15.73 8.17
C ASN A 79 42.65 15.56 6.72
N GLY A 80 41.85 14.90 5.89
CA GLY A 80 41.85 15.11 4.44
C GLY A 80 40.87 16.24 4.08
N PRO A 81 41.10 17.00 2.99
CA PRO A 81 40.17 18.04 2.59
C PRO A 81 38.85 17.40 2.18
N SER A 82 37.80 17.68 2.94
CA SER A 82 36.42 17.36 2.58
C SER A 82 36.10 18.07 1.26
N TYR A 83 35.71 17.32 0.24
CA TYR A 83 35.22 17.84 -1.04
C TYR A 83 33.81 18.45 -0.93
N CYS A 84 33.37 18.84 0.27
CA CYS A 84 32.06 19.40 0.52
C CYS A 84 32.09 20.94 0.45
N GLU A 85 32.14 21.49 -0.75
CA GLU A 85 31.38 22.72 -1.02
C GLU A 85 30.04 22.31 -1.65
N ALA A 86 29.07 21.99 -0.79
CA ALA A 86 27.67 22.04 -1.21
C ALA A 86 27.26 23.52 -1.20
N PRO A 87 26.64 24.06 -2.27
CA PRO A 87 26.13 25.43 -2.27
C PRO A 87 24.81 25.45 -1.47
N ASN A 88 24.89 25.36 -0.15
CA ASN A 88 23.72 25.40 0.73
C ASN A 88 23.97 26.25 2.00
N LEU A 89 24.74 27.32 1.86
CA LEU A 89 24.71 28.45 2.78
C LEU A 89 23.87 29.56 2.15
N ASP A 90 22.71 29.84 2.74
CA ASP A 90 22.10 31.17 2.66
C ASP A 90 23.09 32.17 3.29
N GLN A 91 23.18 33.39 2.75
CA GLN A 91 23.86 34.55 3.34
C GLN A 91 23.47 34.84 4.81
N THR A 92 22.45 34.17 5.36
CA THR A 92 22.01 34.26 6.76
C THR A 92 22.44 33.10 7.68
N GLY A 93 23.11 32.04 7.19
CA GLY A 93 23.73 31.02 8.05
C GLY A 93 22.79 30.04 8.79
N LYS A 94 21.56 29.80 8.32
CA LYS A 94 20.65 28.78 8.89
C LYS A 94 20.84 27.38 8.29
N THR A 95 20.89 26.36 9.15
CA THR A 95 20.90 24.93 8.76
C THR A 95 19.54 24.50 8.21
N ILE A 96 19.55 23.99 6.98
CA ILE A 96 18.38 23.43 6.28
C ILE A 96 18.13 22.00 6.79
N GLY A 97 16.87 21.63 7.08
CA GLY A 97 16.50 20.24 7.40
C GLY A 97 16.76 19.75 8.83
N GLY A 98 16.92 20.66 9.80
CA GLY A 98 17.03 20.30 11.21
C GLY A 98 15.72 19.80 11.85
N LYS A 99 15.84 19.19 13.04
CA LYS A 99 14.80 18.54 13.88
C LYS A 99 13.53 19.35 14.23
N GLY A 100 13.31 20.51 13.61
CA GLY A 100 12.11 21.35 13.77
C GLY A 100 11.84 22.32 12.62
N SER A 101 12.40 22.10 11.42
CA SER A 101 12.14 22.97 10.26
C SER A 101 10.81 22.60 9.58
N THR A 102 9.96 23.60 9.36
CA THR A 102 8.71 23.56 8.57
C THR A 102 8.93 23.97 7.11
N ASP A 103 10.19 24.10 6.66
CA ASP A 103 10.49 24.48 5.27
C ASP A 103 10.27 23.30 4.32
N TYR A 104 10.10 23.58 3.03
CA TYR A 104 10.05 22.56 1.99
C TYR A 104 11.25 21.61 2.13
N LEU A 105 10.97 20.33 2.39
CA LEU A 105 12.00 19.30 2.54
C LEU A 105 12.84 19.11 1.28
N VAL A 106 12.27 19.43 0.11
CA VAL A 106 12.94 19.40 -1.18
C VAL A 106 12.78 20.76 -1.85
N LYS A 107 13.91 21.43 -2.08
CA LYS A 107 13.95 22.63 -2.91
C LYS A 107 13.85 22.24 -4.38
N GLY A 108 13.04 22.96 -5.15
CA GLY A 108 12.95 22.75 -6.59
C GLY A 108 14.20 23.22 -7.33
N SER A 109 14.63 22.50 -8.36
CA SER A 109 15.72 22.89 -9.24
C SER A 109 15.39 22.53 -10.69
N HIS A 110 14.96 23.50 -11.50
CA HIS A 110 14.53 23.22 -12.88
C HIS A 110 15.67 23.41 -13.89
N ARG A 111 15.84 22.45 -14.79
CA ARG A 111 16.70 22.58 -15.98
C ARG A 111 15.85 22.24 -17.20
N LYS A 112 15.96 23.06 -18.25
CA LYS A 112 15.24 22.81 -19.51
C LYS A 112 15.65 21.45 -20.09
N VAL A 113 14.66 20.66 -20.48
CA VAL A 113 14.89 19.39 -21.18
C VAL A 113 15.56 19.65 -22.55
N PRO A 114 16.66 18.94 -22.89
CA PRO A 114 17.33 19.09 -24.18
C PRO A 114 16.40 18.77 -25.35
N GLU A 115 16.48 19.55 -26.43
CA GLU A 115 15.67 19.34 -27.64
C GLU A 115 15.94 17.98 -28.29
N GLU A 116 17.18 17.50 -28.24
CA GLU A 116 17.54 16.15 -28.72
C GLU A 116 16.76 15.04 -27.98
N LEU A 117 16.60 15.16 -26.66
CA LEU A 117 15.82 14.21 -25.88
C LEU A 117 14.34 14.27 -26.29
N ILE A 118 13.79 15.47 -26.50
CA ILE A 118 12.40 15.63 -26.94
C ILE A 118 12.17 14.93 -28.29
N GLU A 119 13.09 15.08 -29.25
CA GLU A 119 12.99 14.39 -30.54
C GLU A 119 13.11 12.87 -30.41
N LYS A 120 14.03 12.37 -29.56
CA LYS A 120 14.12 10.94 -29.23
C LYS A 120 12.80 10.41 -28.64
N LEU A 121 12.21 11.13 -27.69
CA LEU A 121 10.93 10.76 -27.06
C LEU A 121 9.76 10.78 -28.06
N LYS A 122 9.72 11.74 -28.99
CA LYS A 122 8.72 11.74 -30.08
C LYS A 122 8.82 10.48 -30.96
N ILE A 123 10.04 10.03 -31.25
CA ILE A 123 10.26 8.81 -32.05
C ILE A 123 9.78 7.57 -31.29
N ILE A 124 10.12 7.46 -30.00
CA ILE A 124 9.77 6.32 -29.16
C ILE A 124 8.25 6.26 -28.90
N CYS A 125 7.68 7.37 -28.41
CA CYS A 125 6.31 7.41 -27.91
C CYS A 125 5.27 7.72 -28.99
N LYS A 126 5.70 8.31 -30.12
CA LYS A 126 4.84 8.78 -31.21
C LYS A 126 3.75 9.71 -30.68
N GLU A 127 2.48 9.35 -30.87
CA GLU A 127 1.33 10.09 -30.36
C GLU A 127 1.12 9.97 -28.84
N ASN A 128 1.79 9.05 -28.15
CA ASN A 128 1.65 8.80 -26.71
C ASN A 128 2.63 9.67 -25.89
N MET A 129 2.77 10.95 -26.25
CA MET A 129 3.56 11.96 -25.55
C MET A 129 2.83 13.31 -25.59
N THR A 130 2.88 14.07 -24.49
CA THR A 130 2.34 15.43 -24.43
C THR A 130 3.28 16.39 -23.70
N MET A 131 3.25 17.65 -24.12
CA MET A 131 3.85 18.79 -23.42
C MET A 131 2.79 19.85 -23.09
N ASP A 132 1.51 19.48 -23.19
CA ASP A 132 0.38 20.36 -22.86
C ASP A 132 0.45 20.84 -21.41
N SER A 133 0.09 22.10 -21.19
CA SER A 133 0.25 22.75 -19.89
C SER A 133 -0.68 22.15 -18.83
N ASP A 134 -1.93 21.83 -19.20
CA ASP A 134 -2.93 21.34 -18.24
C ASP A 134 -2.62 19.90 -17.85
N GLU A 135 -2.24 19.06 -18.82
CA GLU A 135 -1.78 17.69 -18.56
C GLU A 135 -0.55 17.68 -17.65
N ARG A 136 0.45 18.53 -17.94
CA ARG A 136 1.65 18.62 -17.09
C ARG A 136 1.33 19.10 -15.69
N HIS A 137 0.41 20.05 -15.54
CA HIS A 137 -0.03 20.52 -14.23
C HIS A 137 -0.76 19.42 -13.47
N PHE A 138 -1.64 18.66 -14.12
CA PHE A 138 -2.35 17.54 -13.51
C PHE A 138 -1.39 16.46 -12.97
N HIS A 139 -0.35 16.10 -13.75
CA HIS A 139 0.63 15.09 -13.35
C HIS A 139 1.67 15.60 -12.34
N GLY A 140 1.91 16.92 -12.29
CA GLY A 140 2.85 17.55 -11.36
C GLY A 140 2.23 17.95 -10.01
N THR A 141 0.91 18.09 -9.95
CA THR A 141 0.17 18.50 -8.75
C THR A 141 -0.49 17.29 -8.10
N PRO A 142 -0.19 16.96 -6.83
CA PRO A 142 -0.84 15.85 -6.14
C PRO A 142 -2.35 16.08 -6.00
N GLN A 143 -3.15 15.04 -6.26
CA GLN A 143 -4.62 15.15 -6.24
C GLN A 143 -5.22 14.96 -4.84
N HIS A 144 -4.51 14.23 -3.97
CA HIS A 144 -5.00 13.81 -2.64
C HIS A 144 -3.96 14.07 -1.54
N SER A 145 -3.11 15.07 -1.73
CA SER A 145 -2.01 15.38 -0.83
C SER A 145 -1.91 16.88 -0.60
N PHE A 146 -1.61 17.27 0.63
CA PHE A 146 -1.38 18.67 1.01
C PHE A 146 0.03 19.18 0.66
N HIS A 147 0.92 18.30 0.18
CA HIS A 147 2.26 18.66 -0.30
C HIS A 147 2.17 19.51 -1.57
N ARG A 148 2.83 20.68 -1.56
CA ARG A 148 2.76 21.63 -2.67
C ARG A 148 3.82 21.31 -3.73
N ALA A 149 3.40 21.41 -5.00
CA ALA A 149 4.31 21.31 -6.12
C ALA A 149 5.23 22.53 -6.21
N VAL A 150 6.54 22.29 -6.18
CA VAL A 150 7.56 23.33 -6.43
C VAL A 150 7.87 23.49 -7.92
N ASN A 151 7.60 22.46 -8.72
CA ASN A 151 7.77 22.39 -10.17
C ASN A 151 6.78 21.35 -10.72
N ILE A 152 6.51 21.41 -12.03
CA ILE A 152 5.74 20.41 -12.77
C ILE A 152 6.66 19.69 -13.78
N PRO A 153 6.33 18.46 -14.23
CA PRO A 153 7.11 17.79 -15.27
C PRO A 153 7.14 18.61 -16.56
N ASP A 154 8.16 18.40 -17.38
CA ASP A 154 8.35 19.06 -18.68
C ASP A 154 7.64 18.31 -19.81
N VAL A 155 7.63 16.98 -19.73
CA VAL A 155 7.04 16.08 -20.72
C VAL A 155 6.32 14.96 -20.00
N ILE A 156 5.14 14.58 -20.48
CA ILE A 156 4.46 13.35 -20.08
C ILE A 156 4.55 12.34 -21.22
N VAL A 157 4.91 11.11 -20.91
CA VAL A 157 4.94 9.99 -21.86
C VAL A 157 4.07 8.84 -21.36
N TYR A 158 3.39 8.15 -22.27
CA TYR A 158 2.50 7.04 -21.96
C TYR A 158 2.94 5.78 -22.71
N PRO A 159 3.97 5.06 -22.22
CA PRO A 159 4.44 3.85 -22.88
C PRO A 159 3.38 2.75 -22.91
N ARG A 160 3.49 1.85 -23.90
CA ARG A 160 2.60 0.70 -24.11
C ARG A 160 3.31 -0.65 -24.03
N SER A 161 4.63 -0.63 -23.82
CA SER A 161 5.50 -1.80 -23.79
C SER A 161 6.70 -1.61 -22.87
N GLU A 162 7.30 -2.73 -22.44
CA GLU A 162 8.53 -2.75 -21.63
C GLU A 162 9.71 -2.14 -22.40
N GLU A 163 9.73 -2.37 -23.71
CA GLU A 163 10.74 -1.87 -24.63
C GLU A 163 10.68 -0.34 -24.74
N GLU A 164 9.50 0.26 -24.84
CA GLU A 164 9.34 1.72 -24.81
C GLU A 164 9.82 2.32 -23.49
N VAL A 165 9.45 1.73 -22.35
CA VAL A 165 9.93 2.18 -21.03
C VAL A 165 11.46 2.13 -20.96
N SER A 166 12.07 1.02 -21.39
CA SER A 166 13.53 0.84 -21.46
C SER A 166 14.21 1.95 -22.27
N MET A 167 13.72 2.23 -23.48
CA MET A 167 14.26 3.28 -24.34
C MET A 167 14.08 4.69 -23.77
N ILE A 168 12.93 4.98 -23.15
CA ILE A 168 12.66 6.27 -22.50
C ILE A 168 13.64 6.50 -21.35
N VAL A 169 13.76 5.54 -20.43
CA VAL A 169 14.62 5.65 -19.24
C VAL A 169 16.09 5.77 -19.64
N ALA A 170 16.56 4.94 -20.58
CA ALA A 170 17.93 5.02 -21.10
C ALA A 170 18.23 6.39 -21.73
N SER A 171 17.30 6.92 -22.53
CA SER A 171 17.45 8.25 -23.16
C SER A 171 17.49 9.37 -22.12
N CYS A 172 16.64 9.30 -21.08
CA CYS A 172 16.67 10.27 -19.98
C CYS A 172 17.99 10.19 -19.20
N ASN A 173 18.52 8.98 -18.98
CA ASN A 173 19.79 8.77 -18.28
C ASN A 173 20.98 9.32 -19.06
N GLU A 174 21.03 9.11 -20.38
CA GLU A 174 22.04 9.68 -21.29
C GLU A 174 22.11 11.21 -21.16
N HIS A 175 20.94 11.86 -21.08
CA HIS A 175 20.82 13.33 -20.99
C HIS A 175 20.79 13.85 -19.55
N LYS A 176 20.87 12.97 -18.55
CA LYS A 176 20.78 13.29 -17.12
C LYS A 176 19.50 14.08 -16.77
N VAL A 177 18.39 13.69 -17.40
CA VAL A 177 17.07 14.27 -17.18
C VAL A 177 16.30 13.40 -16.17
N PRO A 178 15.74 13.99 -15.09
CA PRO A 178 14.93 13.27 -14.12
C PRO A 178 13.72 12.56 -14.73
N VAL A 179 13.37 11.43 -14.13
CA VAL A 179 12.21 10.61 -14.46
C VAL A 179 11.34 10.44 -13.22
N VAL A 180 10.03 10.67 -13.35
CA VAL A 180 9.04 10.40 -12.29
C VAL A 180 8.07 9.34 -12.80
N PRO A 181 8.13 8.09 -12.30
CA PRO A 181 7.14 7.07 -12.62
C PRO A 181 5.78 7.43 -12.05
N TYR A 182 4.72 7.22 -12.83
CA TYR A 182 3.36 7.64 -12.50
C TYR A 182 2.35 6.53 -12.82
N GLY A 183 1.30 6.45 -12.01
CA GLY A 183 0.24 5.43 -12.14
C GLY A 183 -1.11 6.05 -11.83
N GLY A 184 -1.84 5.48 -10.87
CA GLY A 184 -3.20 5.95 -10.51
C GLY A 184 -3.31 7.34 -9.85
N ALA A 185 -2.18 8.03 -9.58
CA ALA A 185 -2.15 9.34 -8.92
C ALA A 185 -2.76 9.42 -7.52
N THR A 186 -2.93 8.28 -6.84
CA THR A 186 -3.66 8.20 -5.56
C THR A 186 -2.77 8.35 -4.31
N SER A 187 -1.45 8.45 -4.48
CA SER A 187 -0.50 8.51 -3.36
C SER A 187 -0.54 9.86 -2.63
N ILE A 188 -0.23 9.87 -1.34
CA ILE A 188 -0.46 11.06 -0.49
C ILE A 188 0.78 11.69 0.17
N GLU A 189 1.98 11.14 -0.06
CA GLU A 189 3.24 11.68 0.52
C GLU A 189 4.12 12.42 -0.50
N GLY A 190 3.53 12.93 -1.58
CA GLY A 190 4.23 13.72 -2.60
C GLY A 190 5.11 12.90 -3.56
N HIS A 191 4.78 11.61 -3.76
CA HIS A 191 5.54 10.70 -4.62
C HIS A 191 5.63 11.16 -6.08
N THR A 192 4.57 11.79 -6.60
CA THR A 192 4.43 12.24 -7.99
C THR A 192 5.02 13.64 -8.24
N LEU A 193 5.46 14.33 -7.18
CA LEU A 193 6.04 15.66 -7.32
C LEU A 193 7.27 15.61 -8.23
N SER A 194 7.44 16.63 -9.08
CA SER A 194 8.58 16.73 -10.00
C SER A 194 9.48 17.89 -9.59
N PRO A 195 10.20 17.82 -8.45
CA PRO A 195 10.94 18.95 -7.91
C PRO A 195 12.01 19.48 -8.88
N SER A 196 12.47 18.65 -9.82
CA SER A 196 13.45 19.05 -10.83
C SER A 196 12.89 19.12 -12.26
N GLY A 197 11.57 19.12 -12.44
CA GLY A 197 10.95 18.95 -13.76
C GLY A 197 11.23 17.55 -14.32
N GLY A 198 11.50 17.47 -15.62
CA GLY A 198 11.88 16.23 -16.30
C GLY A 198 10.70 15.49 -16.94
N VAL A 199 10.83 14.17 -17.05
CA VAL A 199 9.87 13.32 -17.77
C VAL A 199 9.01 12.56 -16.76
N CYS A 200 7.69 12.73 -16.84
CA CYS A 200 6.73 11.87 -16.14
C CYS A 200 6.39 10.68 -17.03
N ILE A 201 6.60 9.45 -16.52
CA ILE A 201 6.26 8.22 -17.24
C ILE A 201 4.95 7.67 -16.66
N ASP A 202 3.85 7.92 -17.37
CA ASP A 202 2.53 7.44 -16.98
C ASP A 202 2.28 6.02 -17.51
N MET A 203 2.18 5.09 -16.58
CA MET A 203 2.05 3.66 -16.86
C MET A 203 0.61 3.20 -17.15
N THR A 204 -0.38 4.09 -17.14
CA THR A 204 -1.82 3.75 -17.25
C THR A 204 -2.22 3.09 -18.57
N LEU A 205 -1.41 3.20 -19.63
CA LEU A 205 -1.64 2.49 -20.90
C LEU A 205 -1.11 1.05 -20.91
N MET A 206 -0.24 0.67 -19.97
CA MET A 206 0.24 -0.71 -19.76
C MET A 206 -0.67 -1.42 -18.75
N LYS A 207 -1.82 -1.91 -19.19
CA LYS A 207 -2.87 -2.47 -18.31
C LYS A 207 -3.35 -3.88 -18.67
N ARG A 208 -2.58 -4.64 -19.46
CA ARG A 208 -2.99 -5.98 -19.87
C ARG A 208 -2.78 -7.01 -18.75
N VAL A 209 -3.72 -7.95 -18.64
CA VAL A 209 -3.46 -9.23 -17.98
C VAL A 209 -2.69 -10.12 -18.96
N LYS A 210 -1.44 -10.43 -18.63
CA LYS A 210 -0.54 -11.19 -19.51
C LYS A 210 -0.73 -12.69 -19.40
N SER A 211 -1.03 -13.19 -18.20
CA SER A 211 -1.41 -14.59 -17.99
C SER A 211 -2.16 -14.77 -16.67
N LEU A 212 -3.11 -15.70 -16.63
CA LEU A 212 -3.81 -16.14 -15.41
C LEU A 212 -3.60 -17.64 -15.21
N ASN A 213 -3.02 -18.02 -14.08
CA ASN A 213 -2.71 -19.41 -13.73
C ASN A 213 -3.66 -19.88 -12.63
N VAL A 214 -4.89 -20.23 -13.00
CA VAL A 214 -5.98 -20.55 -12.04
C VAL A 214 -5.59 -21.67 -11.06
N LYS A 215 -4.88 -22.70 -11.53
CA LYS A 215 -4.45 -23.83 -10.69
C LYS A 215 -3.34 -23.47 -9.71
N ASP A 216 -2.51 -22.49 -10.04
CA ASP A 216 -1.39 -22.01 -9.21
C ASP A 216 -1.80 -20.81 -8.33
N MET A 217 -2.99 -20.26 -8.57
CA MET A 217 -3.53 -19.05 -7.94
C MET A 217 -2.58 -17.86 -8.05
N ASP A 218 -2.09 -17.61 -9.27
CA ASP A 218 -1.30 -16.42 -9.59
C ASP A 218 -1.69 -15.80 -10.93
N VAL A 219 -1.37 -14.52 -11.08
CA VAL A 219 -1.63 -13.75 -12.29
C VAL A 219 -0.40 -12.90 -12.62
N VAL A 220 -0.10 -12.75 -13.90
CA VAL A 220 0.92 -11.82 -14.41
C VAL A 220 0.21 -10.67 -15.10
N VAL A 221 0.46 -9.45 -14.66
CA VAL A 221 -0.20 -8.24 -15.14
C VAL A 221 0.80 -7.14 -15.44
N GLU A 222 0.40 -6.21 -16.29
CA GLU A 222 1.08 -4.93 -16.47
C GLU A 222 0.73 -3.94 -15.34
N PRO A 223 1.63 -3.00 -15.00
CA PRO A 223 1.57 -2.18 -13.79
C PRO A 223 0.40 -1.20 -13.76
N GLY A 224 -0.10 -0.76 -14.91
CA GLY A 224 -1.16 0.24 -15.05
C GLY A 224 -2.57 -0.29 -14.82
N ILE A 225 -2.76 -1.61 -14.67
CA ILE A 225 -4.09 -2.16 -14.35
C ILE A 225 -4.52 -1.72 -12.95
N GLY A 226 -5.77 -1.28 -12.82
CA GLY A 226 -6.38 -0.97 -11.52
C GLY A 226 -6.67 -2.24 -10.72
N TRP A 227 -6.55 -2.19 -9.40
CA TRP A 227 -6.83 -3.37 -8.56
C TRP A 227 -8.31 -3.81 -8.64
N MET A 228 -9.24 -2.86 -8.82
CA MET A 228 -10.66 -3.15 -9.00
C MET A 228 -10.92 -3.82 -10.36
N GLU A 229 -10.35 -3.28 -11.44
CA GLU A 229 -10.43 -3.86 -12.80
C GLU A 229 -9.84 -5.29 -12.81
N LEU A 230 -8.73 -5.51 -12.09
CA LEU A 230 -8.17 -6.85 -11.92
C LEU A 230 -9.14 -7.78 -11.18
N ASN A 231 -9.78 -7.34 -10.10
CA ASN A 231 -10.72 -8.18 -9.35
C ASN A 231 -11.98 -8.50 -10.15
N GLU A 232 -12.51 -7.55 -10.95
CA GLU A 232 -13.59 -7.80 -11.90
C GLU A 232 -13.21 -8.88 -12.92
N TYR A 233 -11.97 -8.85 -13.44
CA TYR A 233 -11.45 -9.88 -14.35
C TYR A 233 -11.33 -11.26 -13.69
N LEU A 234 -10.99 -11.32 -12.39
CA LEU A 234 -10.72 -12.57 -11.67
C LEU A 234 -11.99 -13.25 -11.13
N GLU A 235 -13.06 -12.49 -10.91
CA GLU A 235 -14.31 -12.96 -10.30
C GLU A 235 -14.91 -14.21 -10.97
N PRO A 236 -14.99 -14.33 -12.32
CA PRO A 236 -15.52 -15.52 -12.98
C PRO A 236 -14.73 -16.81 -12.70
N TYR A 237 -13.48 -16.69 -12.24
CA TYR A 237 -12.61 -17.82 -11.89
C TYR A 237 -12.70 -18.19 -10.40
N GLY A 238 -13.55 -17.51 -9.63
CA GLY A 238 -13.67 -17.66 -8.18
C GLY A 238 -12.40 -17.24 -7.44
N LEU A 239 -11.61 -16.33 -8.02
CA LEU A 239 -10.36 -15.82 -7.47
C LEU A 239 -10.45 -14.30 -7.26
N PHE A 240 -9.62 -13.79 -6.37
CA PHE A 240 -9.44 -12.35 -6.17
C PHE A 240 -8.02 -12.03 -5.71
N PHE A 241 -7.58 -10.80 -5.97
CA PHE A 241 -6.42 -10.17 -5.38
C PHE A 241 -6.85 -9.41 -4.10
N PRO A 242 -6.25 -9.70 -2.93
CA PRO A 242 -6.87 -9.37 -1.65
C PRO A 242 -6.65 -7.95 -1.14
N LEU A 243 -5.75 -7.16 -1.73
CA LEU A 243 -5.51 -5.81 -1.23
C LEU A 243 -6.51 -4.81 -1.81
N ASP A 244 -7.02 -3.95 -0.94
CA ASP A 244 -8.13 -3.06 -1.22
C ASP A 244 -7.88 -1.61 -0.75
N PRO A 245 -6.84 -0.93 -1.27
CA PRO A 245 -6.62 0.48 -0.97
C PRO A 245 -7.72 1.37 -1.58
N GLY A 246 -7.59 2.68 -1.36
CA GLY A 246 -8.45 3.68 -1.98
C GLY A 246 -8.67 3.45 -3.50
N PRO A 247 -9.89 3.72 -4.01
CA PRO A 247 -10.20 3.59 -5.44
C PRO A 247 -9.22 4.37 -6.33
N GLY A 248 -8.91 3.82 -7.50
CA GLY A 248 -8.02 4.44 -8.50
C GLY A 248 -6.56 3.96 -8.46
N ALA A 249 -6.14 3.23 -7.42
CA ALA A 249 -4.80 2.70 -7.34
C ALA A 249 -4.51 1.63 -8.41
N THR A 250 -3.37 1.78 -9.09
CA THR A 250 -2.82 0.82 -10.06
C THR A 250 -1.87 -0.15 -9.39
N ILE A 251 -1.78 -1.41 -9.85
CA ILE A 251 -0.92 -2.45 -9.27
C ILE A 251 0.56 -2.04 -9.18
N GLY A 252 1.08 -1.32 -10.17
CA GLY A 252 2.46 -0.81 -10.17
C GLY A 252 2.68 0.20 -9.04
N GLY A 253 1.77 1.17 -8.90
CA GLY A 253 1.78 2.12 -7.78
C GLY A 253 1.72 1.41 -6.42
N MET A 254 0.84 0.41 -6.28
CA MET A 254 0.76 -0.40 -5.06
C MET A 254 2.09 -1.10 -4.73
N CYS A 255 2.77 -1.67 -5.72
CA CYS A 255 4.10 -2.26 -5.54
C CYS A 255 5.11 -1.20 -5.08
N SER A 256 5.12 -0.05 -5.75
CA SER A 256 6.08 1.03 -5.49
C SER A 256 5.96 1.62 -4.10
N THR A 257 4.75 1.72 -3.53
CA THR A 257 4.53 2.26 -2.17
C THR A 257 4.46 1.19 -1.09
N ARG A 258 4.60 -0.10 -1.42
CA ARG A 258 4.36 -1.23 -0.50
C ARG A 258 2.98 -1.13 0.17
N CYS A 259 1.97 -0.83 -0.63
CA CYS A 259 0.59 -0.64 -0.21
C CYS A 259 0.04 -1.79 0.66
N SER A 260 -0.85 -1.47 1.60
CA SER A 260 -1.71 -2.40 2.33
C SER A 260 -3.19 -2.14 2.05
N GLY A 261 -4.03 -2.12 3.10
CA GLY A 261 -5.48 -2.07 3.03
C GLY A 261 -6.11 -2.87 4.18
N SER A 262 -7.44 -2.80 4.31
CA SER A 262 -8.17 -3.40 5.44
C SER A 262 -8.02 -4.92 5.56
N LEU A 263 -7.73 -5.61 4.45
CA LEU A 263 -7.53 -7.05 4.39
C LEU A 263 -6.08 -7.48 4.70
N ALA A 264 -5.16 -6.55 4.96
CA ALA A 264 -3.75 -6.84 5.18
C ALA A 264 -3.50 -7.69 6.44
N VAL A 265 -4.31 -7.50 7.50
CA VAL A 265 -4.27 -8.34 8.70
C VAL A 265 -4.40 -9.84 8.38
N ARG A 266 -5.13 -10.19 7.31
CA ARG A 266 -5.36 -11.57 6.87
C ARG A 266 -4.38 -12.05 5.82
N TYR A 267 -4.07 -11.19 4.85
CA TYR A 267 -3.36 -11.57 3.62
C TYR A 267 -1.96 -10.98 3.48
N GLY A 268 -1.50 -10.19 4.46
CA GLY A 268 -0.28 -9.41 4.39
C GLY A 268 -0.41 -8.22 3.43
N THR A 269 0.69 -7.53 3.14
CA THR A 269 0.69 -6.32 2.30
C THR A 269 1.11 -6.64 0.85
N MET A 270 1.41 -5.62 0.04
CA MET A 270 2.07 -5.82 -1.25
C MET A 270 3.40 -6.57 -1.12
N ARG A 271 4.02 -6.53 0.06
CA ARG A 271 5.14 -7.40 0.38
C ARG A 271 4.69 -8.86 0.18
N GLU A 272 3.79 -9.39 0.98
CA GLU A 272 3.43 -10.81 0.93
C GLU A 272 2.71 -11.24 -0.36
N ASN A 273 2.06 -10.31 -1.07
CA ASN A 273 1.23 -10.65 -2.24
C ASN A 273 1.95 -10.56 -3.60
N VAL A 274 3.12 -9.95 -3.69
CA VAL A 274 3.93 -9.95 -4.92
C VAL A 274 4.89 -11.14 -4.92
N ILE A 275 4.87 -11.93 -6.01
CA ILE A 275 5.73 -13.09 -6.22
C ILE A 275 7.05 -12.67 -6.88
N ASN A 276 6.97 -11.90 -7.96
CA ASN A 276 8.12 -11.32 -8.66
C ASN A 276 7.69 -10.13 -9.53
N LEU A 277 8.67 -9.39 -10.00
CA LEU A 277 8.56 -8.20 -10.83
C LEU A 277 9.50 -8.26 -12.04
N LYS A 278 9.13 -7.60 -13.13
CA LYS A 278 10.10 -7.03 -14.09
C LYS A 278 10.22 -5.52 -13.88
N VAL A 279 11.44 -5.03 -13.99
CA VAL A 279 11.81 -3.64 -13.70
C VAL A 279 12.82 -3.14 -14.73
N VAL A 280 12.56 -1.96 -15.28
CA VAL A 280 13.54 -1.19 -16.06
C VAL A 280 14.39 -0.37 -15.12
N LEU A 281 15.69 -0.64 -15.11
CA LEU A 281 16.69 0.09 -14.34
C LEU A 281 17.05 1.43 -15.01
N PRO A 282 17.75 2.35 -14.31
CA PRO A 282 18.18 3.63 -14.89
C PRO A 282 19.05 3.50 -16.14
N SER A 283 19.78 2.40 -16.28
CA SER A 283 20.55 2.08 -17.50
C SER A 283 19.66 1.79 -18.72
N GLY A 284 18.36 1.52 -18.52
CA GLY A 284 17.46 0.94 -19.51
C GLY A 284 17.37 -0.58 -19.45
N ASP A 285 18.24 -1.25 -18.69
CA ASP A 285 18.23 -2.72 -18.60
C ASP A 285 16.96 -3.22 -17.93
N VAL A 286 16.40 -4.29 -18.48
CA VAL A 286 15.26 -4.99 -17.89
C VAL A 286 15.76 -6.13 -17.01
N ILE A 287 15.42 -6.09 -15.73
CA ILE A 287 15.69 -7.19 -14.80
C ILE A 287 14.41 -7.95 -14.47
N LYS A 288 14.55 -9.26 -14.23
CA LYS A 288 13.54 -10.09 -13.57
C LYS A 288 14.00 -10.35 -12.15
N THR A 289 13.17 -10.00 -11.17
CA THR A 289 13.56 -10.03 -9.75
C THR A 289 13.46 -11.42 -9.11
N GLY A 290 12.75 -12.36 -9.74
CA GLY A 290 12.58 -13.72 -9.21
C GLY A 290 11.78 -14.64 -10.15
N SER A 291 11.64 -15.90 -9.79
CA SER A 291 10.79 -16.86 -10.52
C SER A 291 9.33 -16.80 -10.05
N ARG A 292 8.42 -17.55 -10.69
CA ARG A 292 7.02 -17.71 -10.23
C ARG A 292 6.88 -18.66 -9.02
N ALA A 293 7.95 -19.35 -8.63
CA ALA A 293 7.89 -20.28 -7.51
C ALA A 293 7.58 -19.54 -6.19
N ARG A 294 6.70 -20.11 -5.38
CA ARG A 294 6.27 -19.52 -4.08
C ARG A 294 7.39 -19.39 -3.06
N LYS A 295 8.45 -20.19 -3.22
CA LYS A 295 9.62 -20.20 -2.36
C LYS A 295 10.85 -20.27 -3.25
N SER A 296 11.84 -19.44 -2.94
CA SER A 296 13.14 -19.45 -3.59
C SER A 296 14.18 -18.96 -2.58
N ALA A 297 15.36 -19.56 -2.61
CA ALA A 297 16.55 -19.08 -1.89
C ALA A 297 17.70 -18.78 -2.89
N ALA A 298 17.36 -18.63 -4.17
CA ALA A 298 18.34 -18.39 -5.23
C ALA A 298 18.75 -16.91 -5.27
N GLY A 299 19.82 -16.56 -4.56
CA GLY A 299 20.40 -15.22 -4.56
C GLY A 299 19.66 -14.22 -3.65
N TYR A 300 19.92 -12.92 -3.87
CA TYR A 300 19.28 -11.84 -3.13
C TYR A 300 17.82 -11.64 -3.54
N ASP A 301 16.99 -11.23 -2.60
CA ASP A 301 15.58 -10.92 -2.85
C ASP A 301 15.43 -9.52 -3.44
N LEU A 302 15.62 -9.42 -4.76
CA LEU A 302 15.45 -8.18 -5.51
C LEU A 302 13.98 -7.72 -5.54
N THR A 303 13.03 -8.63 -5.38
CA THR A 303 11.60 -8.28 -5.33
C THR A 303 11.32 -7.42 -4.11
N ARG A 304 11.88 -7.78 -2.94
CA ARG A 304 11.76 -6.98 -1.70
C ARG A 304 12.53 -5.67 -1.75
N LEU A 305 13.60 -5.60 -2.53
CA LEU A 305 14.34 -4.37 -2.74
C LEU A 305 13.53 -3.33 -3.52
N VAL A 306 12.77 -3.77 -4.53
CA VAL A 306 11.99 -2.88 -5.40
C VAL A 306 10.63 -2.51 -4.80
N ILE A 307 9.97 -3.41 -4.06
CA ILE A 307 8.69 -3.13 -3.41
C ILE A 307 8.89 -2.11 -2.28
N GLY A 308 8.22 -0.96 -2.37
CA GLY A 308 8.43 0.17 -1.46
C GLY A 308 9.58 1.09 -1.87
N SER A 309 10.15 0.92 -3.07
CA SER A 309 11.21 1.80 -3.57
C SER A 309 10.70 3.11 -4.18
N GLU A 310 9.37 3.28 -4.28
CA GLU A 310 8.72 4.53 -4.71
C GLU A 310 9.23 5.05 -6.07
N GLY A 311 9.60 4.15 -6.97
CA GLY A 311 10.15 4.49 -8.29
C GLY A 311 11.58 5.04 -8.27
N THR A 312 12.25 5.05 -7.11
CA THR A 312 13.63 5.53 -6.97
C THR A 312 14.67 4.54 -7.49
N LEU A 313 14.33 3.25 -7.64
CA LEU A 313 15.27 2.22 -8.12
C LEU A 313 15.00 1.73 -9.55
N GLY A 314 13.92 2.21 -10.19
CA GLY A 314 13.52 1.79 -11.53
C GLY A 314 12.03 1.91 -11.79
N VAL A 315 11.60 1.51 -12.99
CA VAL A 315 10.19 1.51 -13.41
C VAL A 315 9.70 0.07 -13.51
N ILE A 316 8.65 -0.27 -12.76
CA ILE A 316 8.04 -1.61 -12.78
C ILE A 316 7.23 -1.76 -14.08
N THR A 317 7.46 -2.82 -14.86
CA THR A 317 6.81 -3.08 -16.17
C THR A 317 5.95 -4.35 -16.20
N GLU A 318 6.14 -5.27 -15.25
CA GLU A 318 5.35 -6.50 -15.11
C GLU A 318 5.31 -6.93 -13.64
N VAL A 319 4.16 -7.40 -13.17
CA VAL A 319 3.95 -7.84 -11.80
C VAL A 319 3.32 -9.24 -11.79
N THR A 320 3.95 -10.17 -11.09
CA THR A 320 3.34 -11.48 -10.77
C THR A 320 2.74 -11.41 -9.36
N LEU A 321 1.42 -11.57 -9.24
CA LEU A 321 0.68 -11.49 -7.99
C LEU A 321 0.17 -12.84 -7.51
N ARG A 322 0.13 -13.03 -6.19
CA ARG A 322 -0.63 -14.09 -5.53
C ARG A 322 -2.12 -13.75 -5.57
N LEU A 323 -2.93 -14.76 -5.87
CA LEU A 323 -4.39 -14.71 -5.78
C LEU A 323 -4.88 -15.55 -4.60
N GLN A 324 -6.11 -15.24 -4.18
CA GLN A 324 -6.85 -15.93 -3.14
C GLN A 324 -8.18 -16.42 -3.70
N LYS A 325 -8.79 -17.42 -3.04
CA LYS A 325 -10.15 -17.86 -3.37
C LYS A 325 -11.17 -16.94 -2.76
N ILE A 326 -12.19 -16.54 -3.52
CA ILE A 326 -13.33 -15.79 -2.99
C ILE A 326 -13.96 -16.61 -1.86
N PRO A 327 -14.08 -16.07 -0.63
CA PRO A 327 -14.63 -16.82 0.48
C PRO A 327 -16.09 -17.23 0.23
N GLN A 328 -16.46 -18.43 0.66
CA GLN A 328 -17.82 -18.94 0.51
C GLN A 328 -18.81 -18.24 1.46
N TYR A 329 -18.31 -17.77 2.60
CA TYR A 329 -19.14 -17.20 3.64
C TYR A 329 -18.38 -16.12 4.43
N SER A 330 -19.12 -15.12 4.90
CA SER A 330 -18.59 -14.05 5.75
C SER A 330 -19.62 -13.53 6.75
N VAL A 331 -19.15 -13.15 7.93
CA VAL A 331 -19.90 -12.44 8.97
C VAL A 331 -19.24 -11.09 9.18
N VAL A 332 -20.03 -10.02 9.16
CA VAL A 332 -19.56 -8.66 9.51
C VAL A 332 -20.20 -8.27 10.83
N ALA A 333 -19.40 -7.76 11.77
CA ALA A 333 -19.88 -7.29 13.05
C ALA A 333 -19.48 -5.84 13.30
N MET A 334 -20.28 -5.13 14.08
CA MET A 334 -20.04 -3.75 14.52
C MET A 334 -20.31 -3.66 16.01
N CYS A 335 -19.49 -2.92 16.74
CA CYS A 335 -19.64 -2.73 18.19
C CYS A 335 -19.16 -1.32 18.59
N ASN A 336 -19.88 -0.69 19.50
CA ASN A 336 -19.58 0.65 20.00
C ASN A 336 -18.88 0.57 21.36
N PHE A 337 -18.07 1.57 21.68
CA PHE A 337 -17.27 1.62 22.90
C PHE A 337 -17.34 2.99 23.57
N PRO A 338 -17.20 3.06 24.91
CA PRO A 338 -17.16 4.34 25.62
C PRO A 338 -15.94 5.19 25.26
N THR A 339 -14.80 4.55 25.02
CA THR A 339 -13.56 5.24 24.65
C THR A 339 -12.85 4.54 23.49
N ILE A 340 -12.03 5.31 22.77
CA ILE A 340 -11.20 4.79 21.68
C ILE A 340 -10.18 3.75 22.17
N LYS A 341 -9.77 3.86 23.44
CA LYS A 341 -8.89 2.91 24.10
C LYS A 341 -9.57 1.56 24.27
N ASP A 342 -10.81 1.53 24.73
CA ASP A 342 -11.58 0.29 24.92
C ASP A 342 -11.74 -0.46 23.59
N ALA A 343 -12.04 0.29 22.52
CA ALA A 343 -12.10 -0.25 21.17
C ALA A 343 -10.74 -0.86 20.72
N ALA A 344 -9.65 -0.13 20.92
CA ALA A 344 -8.31 -0.64 20.58
C ALA A 344 -7.91 -1.86 21.44
N ASP A 345 -8.25 -1.89 22.73
CA ASP A 345 -7.98 -3.02 23.62
C ASP A 345 -8.72 -4.29 23.15
N VAL A 346 -9.95 -4.17 22.65
CA VAL A 346 -10.70 -5.31 22.08
C VAL A 346 -10.05 -5.83 20.80
N ALA A 347 -9.58 -4.93 19.92
CA ALA A 347 -8.85 -5.34 18.72
C ALA A 347 -7.58 -6.13 19.09
N ILE A 348 -6.79 -5.61 20.04
CA ILE A 348 -5.59 -6.27 20.56
C ILE A 348 -5.94 -7.63 21.17
N ALA A 349 -6.91 -7.68 22.09
CA ALA A 349 -7.34 -8.90 22.75
C ALA A 349 -7.81 -9.96 21.75
N THR A 350 -8.61 -9.55 20.76
CA THR A 350 -9.07 -10.42 19.66
C THR A 350 -7.89 -11.06 18.94
N MET A 351 -6.90 -10.26 18.53
CA MET A 351 -5.72 -10.80 17.84
C MET A 351 -4.88 -11.73 18.73
N LEU A 352 -4.75 -11.43 20.03
CA LEU A 352 -3.99 -12.25 20.98
C LEU A 352 -4.64 -13.61 21.25
N THR A 353 -5.94 -13.77 21.02
CA THR A 353 -6.59 -15.09 21.08
C THR A 353 -6.25 -16.00 19.90
N GLY A 354 -5.58 -15.49 18.86
CA GLY A 354 -5.22 -16.25 17.66
C GLY A 354 -6.36 -16.38 16.64
N ILE A 355 -7.47 -15.66 16.83
CA ILE A 355 -8.58 -15.61 15.88
C ILE A 355 -8.08 -15.02 14.57
N GLN A 356 -8.31 -15.72 13.46
CA GLN A 356 -7.98 -15.21 12.14
C GLN A 356 -9.11 -14.35 11.61
N VAL A 357 -9.05 -13.07 11.95
CA VAL A 357 -9.90 -12.01 11.39
C VAL A 357 -9.52 -11.71 9.94
N SER A 358 -10.50 -11.28 9.16
CA SER A 358 -10.29 -10.75 7.82
C SER A 358 -10.04 -9.25 7.84
N ARG A 359 -10.78 -8.54 8.70
CA ARG A 359 -10.69 -7.10 8.92
C ARG A 359 -10.99 -6.78 10.38
N VAL A 360 -10.32 -5.78 10.92
CA VAL A 360 -10.62 -5.17 12.23
C VAL A 360 -10.36 -3.69 12.09
N GLU A 361 -11.43 -2.92 11.90
CA GLU A 361 -11.37 -1.51 11.57
C GLU A 361 -11.95 -0.67 12.70
N LEU A 362 -11.20 0.33 13.16
CA LEU A 362 -11.65 1.26 14.20
C LEU A 362 -12.02 2.60 13.55
N LEU A 363 -13.11 3.19 14.01
CA LEU A 363 -13.52 4.56 13.74
C LEU A 363 -13.69 5.29 15.08
N ASP A 364 -13.20 6.52 15.20
CA ASP A 364 -13.57 7.36 16.35
C ASP A 364 -14.95 8.00 16.17
N GLU A 365 -15.46 8.60 17.23
CA GLU A 365 -16.78 9.25 17.23
C GLU A 365 -16.86 10.40 16.21
N VAL A 366 -15.76 11.10 15.98
CA VAL A 366 -15.69 12.20 15.00
C VAL A 366 -15.82 11.67 13.58
N GLN A 367 -15.21 10.53 13.30
CA GLN A 367 -15.32 9.84 12.02
C GLN A 367 -16.73 9.29 11.79
N VAL A 368 -17.38 8.73 12.82
CA VAL A 368 -18.77 8.27 12.72
C VAL A 368 -19.70 9.45 12.46
N ARG A 369 -19.49 10.60 13.14
CA ARG A 369 -20.21 11.85 12.85
C ARG A 369 -20.03 12.31 11.41
N ALA A 370 -18.80 12.28 10.89
CA ALA A 370 -18.54 12.64 9.49
C ALA A 370 -19.34 11.75 8.52
N ILE A 371 -19.45 10.45 8.81
CA ILE A 371 -20.24 9.51 8.00
C ILE A 371 -21.73 9.81 8.13
N ASN A 372 -22.24 10.14 9.32
CA ASN A 372 -23.63 10.55 9.51
C ASN A 372 -23.98 11.75 8.63
N VAL A 373 -23.13 12.78 8.63
CA VAL A 373 -23.29 13.99 7.81
C VAL A 373 -23.25 13.68 6.31
N ALA A 374 -22.24 12.93 5.85
CA ALA A 374 -22.06 12.63 4.43
C ALA A 374 -23.19 11.78 3.84
N ASN A 375 -23.67 10.80 4.62
CA ASN A 375 -24.56 9.75 4.13
C ASN A 375 -26.00 9.86 4.64
N GLY A 376 -26.34 10.91 5.41
CA GLY A 376 -27.66 11.10 6.01
C GLY A 376 -28.03 9.95 6.96
N LYS A 377 -27.05 9.45 7.72
CA LYS A 377 -27.21 8.37 8.70
C LYS A 377 -27.33 8.93 10.12
N ASN A 378 -27.82 8.10 11.04
CA ASN A 378 -27.95 8.41 12.46
C ASN A 378 -27.32 7.28 13.30
N LEU A 379 -26.07 6.92 12.97
CA LEU A 379 -25.29 5.98 13.76
C LEU A 379 -24.90 6.63 15.11
N PRO A 380 -24.78 5.86 16.20
CA PRO A 380 -24.26 6.39 17.47
C PRO A 380 -22.86 6.98 17.27
N GLU A 381 -22.68 8.26 17.61
CA GLU A 381 -21.39 8.94 17.55
C GLU A 381 -20.53 8.52 18.75
N ALA A 382 -19.96 7.33 18.64
CA ALA A 382 -19.06 6.73 19.62
C ALA A 382 -17.91 6.04 18.88
N PRO A 383 -16.77 5.77 19.55
CA PRO A 383 -15.76 4.87 19.01
C PRO A 383 -16.37 3.52 18.62
N THR A 384 -16.11 3.07 17.41
CA THR A 384 -16.74 1.88 16.82
C THR A 384 -15.69 0.96 16.21
N LEU A 385 -15.79 -0.34 16.49
CA LEU A 385 -15.06 -1.38 15.75
C LEU A 385 -15.97 -2.05 14.73
N LEU A 386 -15.42 -2.34 13.55
CA LEU A 386 -15.97 -3.23 12.55
C LEU A 386 -15.07 -4.45 12.39
N PHE A 387 -15.67 -5.63 12.44
CA PHE A 387 -15.00 -6.90 12.22
C PHE A 387 -15.53 -7.58 10.96
N GLU A 388 -14.68 -8.32 10.27
CA GLU A 388 -15.12 -9.33 9.31
C GLU A 388 -14.40 -10.65 9.55
N PHE A 389 -15.18 -11.72 9.50
CA PHE A 389 -14.71 -13.10 9.58
C PHE A 389 -15.11 -13.80 8.29
N ILE A 390 -14.17 -14.48 7.64
CA ILE A 390 -14.42 -15.24 6.41
C ILE A 390 -14.01 -16.70 6.60
N GLY A 391 -14.74 -17.61 5.97
CA GLY A 391 -14.43 -19.03 6.03
C GLY A 391 -15.64 -19.89 5.74
N THR A 392 -15.82 -20.95 6.51
CA THR A 392 -17.07 -21.71 6.55
C THR A 392 -18.10 -20.96 7.41
N GLU A 393 -19.38 -21.30 7.24
CA GLU A 393 -20.47 -20.78 8.06
C GLU A 393 -20.22 -21.00 9.56
N ALA A 394 -19.87 -22.24 9.95
CA ALA A 394 -19.58 -22.60 11.33
C ALA A 394 -18.41 -21.79 11.91
N TYR A 395 -17.29 -21.72 11.19
CA TYR A 395 -16.11 -20.98 11.64
C TYR A 395 -16.44 -19.49 11.84
N SER A 396 -17.04 -18.86 10.82
CA SER A 396 -17.26 -17.40 10.83
C SER A 396 -18.22 -16.98 11.95
N ARG A 397 -19.27 -17.78 12.22
CA ARG A 397 -20.18 -17.53 13.34
C ARG A 397 -19.52 -17.76 14.70
N GLU A 398 -18.77 -18.84 14.86
CA GLU A 398 -18.07 -19.13 16.10
C GLU A 398 -17.11 -18.00 16.47
N GLN A 399 -16.29 -17.52 15.51
CA GLN A 399 -15.37 -16.42 15.76
C GLN A 399 -16.10 -15.14 16.14
N ALA A 400 -17.22 -14.82 15.48
CA ALA A 400 -18.03 -13.64 15.81
C ALA A 400 -18.58 -13.71 17.25
N LEU A 401 -19.02 -14.89 17.72
CA LEU A 401 -19.49 -15.08 19.09
C LEU A 401 -18.37 -14.97 20.14
N ILE A 402 -17.17 -15.47 19.82
CA ILE A 402 -16.01 -15.31 20.70
C ILE A 402 -15.65 -13.82 20.82
N VAL A 403 -15.61 -13.09 19.69
CA VAL A 403 -15.31 -11.66 19.70
C VAL A 403 -16.41 -10.85 20.39
N GLN A 404 -17.68 -11.24 20.27
CA GLN A 404 -18.78 -10.63 21.02
C GLN A 404 -18.53 -10.73 22.54
N LYS A 405 -18.05 -11.89 23.02
CA LYS A 405 -17.71 -12.07 24.43
C LYS A 405 -16.55 -11.18 24.86
N ILE A 406 -15.49 -11.09 24.05
CA ILE A 406 -14.35 -10.21 24.32
C ILE A 406 -14.82 -8.74 24.37
N ALA A 407 -15.64 -8.32 23.40
CA ALA A 407 -16.17 -6.96 23.38
C ALA A 407 -16.98 -6.64 24.65
N LEU A 408 -17.81 -7.58 25.11
CA LEU A 408 -18.60 -7.41 26.35
C LEU A 408 -17.71 -7.26 27.59
N GLU A 409 -16.59 -7.99 27.67
CA GLU A 409 -15.63 -7.89 28.77
C GLU A 409 -14.93 -6.51 28.83
N HIS A 410 -14.95 -5.75 27.72
CA HIS A 410 -14.34 -4.44 27.55
C HIS A 410 -15.36 -3.31 27.35
N SER A 411 -16.55 -3.44 27.95
CA SER A 411 -17.62 -2.42 27.90
C SER A 411 -18.18 -2.13 26.50
N GLY A 412 -18.02 -3.05 25.55
CA GLY A 412 -18.63 -2.97 24.23
C GLY A 412 -20.15 -3.02 24.31
N THR A 413 -20.83 -2.13 23.60
CA THR A 413 -22.29 -2.06 23.49
C THR A 413 -22.75 -2.27 22.05
N ASP A 414 -24.04 -2.56 21.89
CA ASP A 414 -24.71 -2.66 20.59
C ASP A 414 -23.97 -3.55 19.58
N PHE A 415 -23.46 -4.69 20.04
CA PHE A 415 -22.81 -5.66 19.16
C PHE A 415 -23.82 -6.22 18.17
N VAL A 416 -23.75 -5.76 16.93
CA VAL A 416 -24.61 -6.22 15.83
C VAL A 416 -23.73 -6.97 14.84
N PHE A 417 -24.14 -8.17 14.45
CA PHE A 417 -23.54 -8.87 13.33
C PHE A 417 -24.56 -9.15 12.23
N SER A 418 -24.08 -9.22 11.00
CA SER A 418 -24.89 -9.48 9.82
C SER A 418 -24.23 -10.50 8.91
N GLU A 419 -25.07 -11.39 8.39
CA GLU A 419 -24.74 -12.41 7.40
C GLU A 419 -25.34 -12.06 6.03
N GLU A 420 -26.36 -11.21 6.03
CA GLU A 420 -27.12 -10.79 4.85
C GLU A 420 -26.25 -9.94 3.91
N PRO A 421 -26.11 -10.32 2.63
CA PRO A 421 -25.20 -9.66 1.69
C PRO A 421 -25.36 -8.14 1.62
N GLU A 422 -26.59 -7.64 1.55
CA GLU A 422 -26.91 -6.21 1.44
C GLU A 422 -26.51 -5.44 2.70
N ALA A 423 -26.80 -6.01 3.88
CA ALA A 423 -26.45 -5.39 5.15
C ALA A 423 -24.94 -5.37 5.38
N LYS A 424 -24.22 -6.45 5.02
CA LYS A 424 -22.75 -6.46 5.03
C LYS A 424 -22.15 -5.42 4.10
N LYS A 425 -22.71 -5.28 2.89
CA LYS A 425 -22.27 -4.27 1.92
C LYS A 425 -22.46 -2.86 2.47
N GLU A 426 -23.57 -2.60 3.15
CA GLU A 426 -23.84 -1.29 3.77
C GLU A 426 -22.90 -0.98 4.93
N LEU A 427 -22.62 -1.96 5.80
CA LEU A 427 -21.63 -1.80 6.88
C LEU A 427 -20.23 -1.50 6.32
N TRP A 428 -19.82 -2.18 5.26
CA TRP A 428 -18.52 -1.90 4.63
C TRP A 428 -18.48 -0.60 3.85
N LYS A 429 -19.61 -0.15 3.31
CA LYS A 429 -19.71 1.13 2.62
C LYS A 429 -19.35 2.29 3.56
N ILE A 430 -19.86 2.26 4.80
CA ILE A 430 -19.55 3.22 5.88
C ILE A 430 -18.03 3.38 6.06
N ARG A 431 -17.29 2.26 6.18
CA ARG A 431 -15.84 2.29 6.35
C ARG A 431 -15.08 2.70 5.09
N LYS A 432 -15.51 2.27 3.90
CA LYS A 432 -14.84 2.58 2.62
C LYS A 432 -14.96 4.06 2.25
N GLU A 433 -16.04 4.71 2.64
CA GLU A 433 -16.28 6.13 2.36
C GLU A 433 -15.72 7.07 3.44
N ALA A 434 -15.10 6.54 4.51
CA ALA A 434 -14.71 7.30 5.69
C ALA A 434 -13.82 8.53 5.39
N LEU A 435 -12.81 8.38 4.53
CA LEU A 435 -11.97 9.52 4.09
C LEU A 435 -12.81 10.60 3.40
N TRP A 436 -13.66 10.21 2.45
CA TRP A 436 -14.49 11.15 1.70
C TRP A 436 -15.55 11.82 2.57
N ALA A 437 -16.06 11.11 3.57
CA ALA A 437 -17.01 11.64 4.53
C ALA A 437 -16.44 12.80 5.35
N CYS A 438 -15.11 12.84 5.57
CA CYS A 438 -14.46 13.95 6.26
C CYS A 438 -14.68 15.29 5.53
N PHE A 439 -14.59 15.30 4.20
CA PHE A 439 -14.82 16.51 3.40
C PHE A 439 -16.28 16.99 3.42
N ALA A 440 -17.23 16.16 3.84
CA ALA A 440 -18.61 16.61 4.02
C ALA A 440 -18.78 17.50 5.26
N MET A 441 -17.90 17.36 6.25
CA MET A 441 -17.88 18.23 7.44
C MET A 441 -17.43 19.65 7.07
N GLU A 442 -16.40 19.77 6.22
CA GLU A 442 -15.82 21.05 5.80
C GLU A 442 -15.50 21.06 4.29
N PRO A 443 -16.48 21.36 3.41
CA PRO A 443 -16.34 21.20 1.96
C PRO A 443 -15.27 22.07 1.26
N ASN A 444 -14.77 23.11 1.94
CA ASN A 444 -13.77 24.03 1.39
C ASN A 444 -12.36 23.79 1.95
N PHE A 445 -12.19 22.79 2.81
CA PHE A 445 -10.92 22.54 3.52
C PHE A 445 -10.05 21.53 2.76
N GLU A 446 -8.75 21.61 2.98
CA GLU A 446 -7.79 20.56 2.62
C GLU A 446 -7.70 19.55 3.77
N ALA A 447 -7.19 18.35 3.47
CA ALA A 447 -6.94 17.32 4.46
C ALA A 447 -5.45 16.97 4.51
N ALA A 448 -4.84 17.10 5.69
CA ALA A 448 -3.58 16.44 5.99
C ALA A 448 -3.89 15.01 6.45
N VAL A 449 -3.81 14.08 5.49
CA VAL A 449 -3.95 12.65 5.74
C VAL A 449 -2.58 12.10 6.10
N THR A 450 -2.48 11.41 7.23
CA THR A 450 -1.23 10.78 7.68
C THR A 450 -1.54 9.48 8.42
N ASP A 451 -0.52 8.64 8.52
CA ASP A 451 -0.56 7.32 9.13
C ASP A 451 0.69 7.05 9.97
N VAL A 452 0.55 6.21 10.97
CA VAL A 452 1.66 5.58 11.72
C VAL A 452 1.30 4.15 12.04
N CYS A 453 2.30 3.32 12.32
CA CYS A 453 2.05 1.95 12.78
C CYS A 453 2.96 1.63 13.96
N VAL A 454 2.46 0.86 14.91
CA VAL A 454 3.19 0.41 16.11
C VAL A 454 3.03 -1.09 16.30
N PRO A 455 3.92 -1.74 17.08
CA PRO A 455 3.64 -3.06 17.60
C PRO A 455 2.23 -3.10 18.22
N LEU A 456 1.44 -4.12 17.88
CA LEU A 456 0.01 -4.17 18.22
C LEU A 456 -0.28 -3.89 19.70
N SER A 457 0.58 -4.37 20.61
CA SER A 457 0.50 -4.12 22.06
C SER A 457 0.53 -2.63 22.47
N ARG A 458 1.01 -1.74 21.60
CA ARG A 458 1.13 -0.29 21.86
C ARG A 458 0.01 0.52 21.18
N LEU A 459 -0.85 -0.11 20.37
CA LEU A 459 -1.90 0.57 19.61
C LEU A 459 -2.83 1.40 20.50
N ALA A 460 -3.36 0.79 21.58
CA ALA A 460 -4.29 1.45 22.49
C ALA A 460 -3.66 2.67 23.19
N GLU A 461 -2.39 2.56 23.60
CA GLU A 461 -1.65 3.68 24.21
C GLU A 461 -1.45 4.83 23.21
N LEU A 462 -0.97 4.52 22.00
CA LEU A 462 -0.67 5.53 21.00
C LEU A 462 -1.92 6.25 20.52
N ILE A 463 -3.00 5.52 20.20
CA ILE A 463 -4.26 6.12 19.76
C ILE A 463 -4.85 7.00 20.86
N SER A 464 -4.81 6.56 22.13
CA SER A 464 -5.33 7.36 23.25
C SER A 464 -4.57 8.69 23.41
N ARG A 465 -3.23 8.64 23.36
CA ARG A 465 -2.38 9.84 23.43
C ARG A 465 -2.59 10.77 22.23
N SER A 466 -2.72 10.19 21.04
CA SER A 466 -2.96 10.95 19.82
C SER A 466 -4.32 11.63 19.87
N LYS A 467 -5.38 10.91 20.28
CA LYS A 467 -6.73 11.46 20.40
C LYS A 467 -6.80 12.63 21.38
N GLN A 468 -6.12 12.56 22.52
CA GLN A 468 -6.03 13.67 23.47
C GLN A 468 -5.43 14.95 22.85
N GLU A 469 -4.35 14.81 22.08
CA GLU A 469 -3.73 15.95 21.38
C GLU A 469 -4.61 16.47 20.24
N LEU A 470 -5.25 15.59 19.48
CA LEU A 470 -6.17 15.95 18.40
C LEU A 470 -7.39 16.71 18.94
N ASP A 471 -7.98 16.25 20.04
CA ASP A 471 -9.15 16.88 20.69
C ASP A 471 -8.82 18.23 21.34
N SER A 472 -7.55 18.43 21.71
CA SER A 472 -7.07 19.70 22.24
C SER A 472 -6.78 20.72 21.13
N SER A 473 -6.76 20.29 19.87
CA SER A 473 -6.55 21.14 18.70
C SER A 473 -7.86 21.85 18.28
N PRO A 474 -7.81 23.07 17.73
CA PRO A 474 -8.99 23.71 17.13
C PRO A 474 -9.39 23.09 15.78
N LEU A 475 -8.62 22.14 15.23
CA LEU A 475 -8.88 21.53 13.93
C LEU A 475 -9.84 20.35 14.05
N VAL A 476 -10.64 20.11 13.00
CA VAL A 476 -11.44 18.90 12.90
C VAL A 476 -10.53 17.74 12.52
N CYS A 477 -10.35 16.81 13.44
CA CYS A 477 -9.50 15.64 13.28
C CYS A 477 -10.34 14.37 13.42
N THR A 478 -10.16 13.42 12.51
CA THR A 478 -10.78 12.10 12.61
C THR A 478 -9.71 11.02 12.77
N VAL A 479 -10.07 9.90 13.40
CA VAL A 479 -9.19 8.73 13.56
C VAL A 479 -9.85 7.51 12.94
N ILE A 480 -9.08 6.81 12.10
CA ILE A 480 -9.43 5.51 11.53
C ILE A 480 -8.26 4.56 11.77
N ALA A 481 -8.49 3.29 12.10
CA ALA A 481 -7.40 2.33 12.22
C ALA A 481 -7.67 1.00 11.52
N HIS A 482 -6.62 0.44 10.92
CA HIS A 482 -6.47 -1.00 10.73
C HIS A 482 -6.03 -1.59 12.08
N ALA A 483 -6.99 -1.67 13.01
CA ALA A 483 -6.70 -1.98 14.41
C ALA A 483 -6.15 -3.41 14.61
N GLY A 484 -6.35 -4.31 13.63
CA GLY A 484 -5.84 -5.67 13.66
C GLY A 484 -4.32 -5.79 13.45
N ASP A 485 -3.67 -4.80 12.86
CA ASP A 485 -2.23 -4.83 12.57
C ASP A 485 -1.44 -3.65 13.14
N GLY A 486 -2.10 -2.78 13.91
CA GLY A 486 -1.45 -1.69 14.65
C GLY A 486 -1.25 -0.41 13.85
N ASN A 487 -1.80 -0.31 12.65
CA ASN A 487 -1.77 0.90 11.83
C ASN A 487 -3.01 1.77 12.07
N PHE A 488 -2.80 3.05 12.37
CA PHE A 488 -3.88 4.02 12.35
C PHE A 488 -3.54 5.28 11.57
N HIS A 489 -4.61 5.94 11.19
CA HIS A 489 -4.70 7.05 10.27
C HIS A 489 -5.40 8.21 10.95
N THR A 490 -5.02 9.41 10.56
CA THR A 490 -5.75 10.61 10.91
C THR A 490 -6.01 11.47 9.69
N VAL A 491 -7.21 12.04 9.64
CA VAL A 491 -7.56 13.07 8.66
C VAL A 491 -7.70 14.38 9.42
N ILE A 492 -6.78 15.31 9.17
CA ILE A 492 -6.77 16.62 9.84
C ILE A 492 -7.23 17.67 8.82
N LEU A 493 -8.41 18.24 9.03
CA LEU A 493 -8.99 19.23 8.12
C LEU A 493 -8.49 20.63 8.48
N PHE A 494 -8.07 21.39 7.48
CA PHE A 494 -7.61 22.78 7.65
C PHE A 494 -7.98 23.65 6.44
N ASP A 495 -8.18 24.94 6.68
CA ASP A 495 -8.35 25.93 5.62
C ASP A 495 -7.00 26.15 4.90
N PRO A 496 -6.89 25.86 3.59
CA PRO A 496 -5.65 26.01 2.86
C PRO A 496 -5.10 27.43 2.79
N LYS A 497 -5.94 28.44 3.08
CA LYS A 497 -5.58 29.86 3.13
C LYS A 497 -5.10 30.30 4.51
N ASN A 498 -5.18 29.44 5.52
CA ASN A 498 -4.78 29.73 6.88
C ASN A 498 -3.49 28.98 7.25
N ASP A 499 -2.36 29.68 7.17
CA ASP A 499 -1.05 29.10 7.44
C ASP A 499 -0.89 28.61 8.88
N GLU A 500 -1.59 29.19 9.87
CA GLU A 500 -1.53 28.73 11.26
C GLU A 500 -2.24 27.38 11.43
N GLN A 501 -3.37 27.16 10.75
CA GLN A 501 -4.02 25.85 10.76
C GLN A 501 -3.16 24.79 10.06
N ARG A 502 -2.48 25.14 8.97
CA ARG A 502 -1.52 24.24 8.30
C ARG A 502 -0.37 23.85 9.25
N LYS A 503 0.23 24.82 9.95
CA LYS A 503 1.29 24.54 10.94
C LYS A 503 0.81 23.66 12.08
N GLU A 504 -0.43 23.85 12.54
CA GLU A 504 -1.01 23.01 13.58
C GLU A 504 -1.24 21.57 13.10
N ALA A 505 -1.72 21.38 11.87
CA ALA A 505 -1.84 20.05 11.27
C ALA A 505 -0.46 19.36 11.14
N GLU A 506 0.58 20.10 10.76
CA GLU A 506 1.95 19.59 10.72
C GLU A 506 2.50 19.25 12.11
N ARG A 507 2.20 20.07 13.14
CA ARG A 507 2.58 19.81 14.53
C ARG A 507 1.95 18.51 15.04
N LEU A 508 0.66 18.30 14.77
CA LEU A 508 -0.06 17.09 15.15
C LEU A 508 0.52 15.85 14.47
N ASN A 509 0.77 15.91 13.15
CA ASN A 509 1.43 14.83 12.42
C ASN A 509 2.82 14.53 13.01
N HIS A 510 3.61 15.57 13.28
CA HIS A 510 4.92 15.43 13.90
C HIS A 510 4.86 14.75 15.27
N PHE A 511 3.91 15.15 16.12
CA PHE A 511 3.69 14.52 17.42
C PHE A 511 3.40 13.02 17.27
N MET A 512 2.45 12.64 16.41
CA MET A 512 2.05 11.25 16.22
C MET A 512 3.19 10.38 15.69
N VAL A 513 3.93 10.87 14.70
CA VAL A 513 5.11 10.18 14.18
C VAL A 513 6.15 9.98 15.27
N HIS A 514 6.49 11.02 16.02
CA HIS A 514 7.49 10.88 17.08
C HIS A 514 7.04 9.95 18.21
N ALA A 515 5.76 10.02 18.60
CA ALA A 515 5.17 9.13 19.59
C ALA A 515 5.18 7.67 19.12
N ALA A 516 4.87 7.39 17.86
CA ALA A 516 4.96 6.04 17.29
C ALA A 516 6.41 5.51 17.30
N LEU A 517 7.37 6.33 16.87
CA LEU A 517 8.79 5.96 16.86
C LEU A 517 9.34 5.70 18.27
N ASP A 518 8.86 6.42 19.28
CA ASP A 518 9.23 6.18 20.69
C ASP A 518 8.62 4.88 21.26
N MET A 519 7.74 4.21 20.50
CA MET A 519 7.10 2.95 20.83
C MET A 519 7.54 1.79 19.92
N ASP A 520 8.73 1.90 19.32
CA ASP A 520 9.26 0.95 18.32
C ASP A 520 8.36 0.80 17.08
N GLY A 521 7.56 1.84 16.78
CA GLY A 521 6.74 1.93 15.59
C GLY A 521 7.49 2.49 14.37
N THR A 522 6.72 2.88 13.36
CA THR A 522 7.17 3.47 12.11
C THR A 522 6.45 4.78 11.80
N CYS A 523 7.14 5.68 11.13
CA CYS A 523 6.58 6.95 10.68
C CYS A 523 5.50 6.80 9.60
N THR A 524 5.38 5.63 8.95
CA THR A 524 4.33 5.32 7.97
C THR A 524 4.02 3.83 7.99
N GLY A 525 2.75 3.48 8.14
CA GLY A 525 2.28 2.10 8.04
C GLY A 525 2.12 1.64 6.59
N GLU A 526 1.59 2.51 5.71
CA GLU A 526 1.19 2.11 4.36
C GLU A 526 1.32 3.16 3.25
N HIS A 527 1.37 4.45 3.59
CA HIS A 527 1.37 5.50 2.57
C HIS A 527 2.71 5.68 1.87
N GLY A 528 3.81 5.21 2.49
CA GLY A 528 5.17 5.42 2.02
C GLY A 528 5.78 6.68 2.64
N VAL A 529 7.00 6.98 2.22
CA VAL A 529 7.77 8.11 2.75
C VAL A 529 7.66 9.33 1.84
N GLY A 530 7.74 9.10 0.53
CA GLY A 530 7.71 10.14 -0.49
C GLY A 530 8.69 11.27 -0.20
N THR A 531 8.20 12.50 -0.34
CA THR A 531 8.90 13.70 0.11
C THR A 531 8.56 14.04 1.56
N GLY A 532 7.33 13.74 2.00
CA GLY A 532 6.75 14.24 3.25
C GLY A 532 7.41 13.70 4.51
N LYS A 533 7.76 12.41 4.53
CA LYS A 533 8.22 11.71 5.74
C LYS A 533 9.72 11.44 5.78
N MET A 534 10.48 11.84 4.76
CA MET A 534 11.94 11.63 4.72
C MET A 534 12.64 12.15 5.99
N LYS A 535 12.16 13.28 6.54
CA LYS A 535 12.70 13.88 7.77
C LYS A 535 12.67 12.96 9.00
N TYR A 536 11.84 11.92 9.00
CA TYR A 536 11.70 11.00 10.12
C TYR A 536 12.58 9.77 10.02
N LEU A 537 13.09 9.46 8.83
CA LEU A 537 13.82 8.20 8.59
C LEU A 537 15.14 8.09 9.36
N GLU A 538 15.79 9.20 9.69
CA GLU A 538 16.98 9.15 10.53
C GLU A 538 16.64 8.71 11.96
N LYS A 539 15.50 9.18 12.51
CA LYS A 539 15.04 8.73 13.83
C LYS A 539 14.63 7.25 13.79
N GLU A 540 13.98 6.82 12.72
CA GLU A 540 13.46 5.45 12.58
C GLU A 540 14.56 4.42 12.30
N LEU A 541 15.43 4.68 11.33
CA LEU A 541 16.38 3.69 10.80
C LEU A 541 17.83 3.95 11.23
N GLY A 542 18.14 5.16 11.67
CA GLY A 542 19.51 5.61 11.94
C GLY A 542 20.31 5.94 10.68
N MET A 543 21.41 6.68 10.89
CA MET A 543 22.24 7.20 9.81
C MET A 543 22.91 6.12 8.95
N GLU A 544 23.32 5.00 9.55
CA GLU A 544 24.03 3.94 8.80
C GLU A 544 23.10 3.16 7.86
N ALA A 545 21.83 2.97 8.23
CA ALA A 545 20.82 2.42 7.34
C ALA A 545 20.56 3.38 6.17
N LEU A 546 20.41 4.68 6.44
CA LEU A 546 20.24 5.71 5.40
C LEU A 546 21.42 5.78 4.43
N LYS A 547 22.66 5.78 4.93
CA LYS A 547 23.86 5.70 4.08
C LYS A 547 23.87 4.44 3.23
N THR A 548 23.41 3.32 3.78
CA THR A 548 23.31 2.04 3.03
C THR A 548 22.26 2.12 1.93
N MET A 549 21.07 2.68 2.21
CA MET A 549 20.05 2.96 1.19
C MET A 549 20.62 3.86 0.08
N LYS A 550 21.40 4.89 0.45
CA LYS A 550 22.08 5.76 -0.50
C LYS A 550 23.11 5.02 -1.36
N ARG A 551 23.91 4.10 -0.79
CA ARG A 551 24.85 3.26 -1.57
C ARG A 551 24.11 2.41 -2.60
N ILE A 552 22.97 1.83 -2.23
CA ILE A 552 22.14 1.05 -3.16
C ILE A 552 21.61 1.95 -4.28
N LYS A 553 21.06 3.11 -3.92
CA LYS A 553 20.54 4.09 -4.88
C LYS A 553 21.63 4.54 -5.85
N ASP A 554 22.80 4.93 -5.35
CA ASP A 554 23.89 5.44 -6.19
C ASP A 554 24.51 4.34 -7.06
N ALA A 555 24.47 3.07 -6.62
CA ALA A 555 24.91 1.93 -7.43
C ALA A 555 23.95 1.62 -8.59
N LEU A 556 22.64 1.77 -8.39
CA LEU A 556 21.63 1.49 -9.41
C LEU A 556 21.36 2.71 -10.30
N ASP A 557 21.39 3.92 -9.74
CA ASP A 557 21.10 5.21 -10.37
C ASP A 557 22.24 6.23 -10.14
N PRO A 558 23.40 6.04 -10.77
CA PRO A 558 24.58 6.90 -10.54
C PRO A 558 24.37 8.35 -11.00
N ASN A 559 23.43 8.61 -11.90
CA ASN A 559 23.09 9.96 -12.36
C ASN A 559 21.96 10.60 -11.54
N GLY A 560 21.36 9.87 -10.60
CA GLY A 560 20.30 10.37 -9.73
C GLY A 560 19.02 10.77 -10.49
N ILE A 561 18.72 10.14 -11.63
CA ILE A 561 17.57 10.50 -12.47
C ILE A 561 16.24 9.92 -11.98
N MET A 562 16.25 8.80 -11.25
CA MET A 562 15.03 8.09 -10.88
C MET A 562 14.37 8.68 -9.63
N ASN A 563 13.22 9.30 -9.86
CA ASN A 563 12.34 9.94 -8.87
C ASN A 563 13.09 10.76 -7.79
N PRO A 564 13.90 11.76 -8.18
CA PRO A 564 14.75 12.48 -7.23
C PRO A 564 13.93 13.27 -6.19
N GLY A 565 14.52 13.40 -4.99
CA GLY A 565 13.91 14.10 -3.86
C GLY A 565 12.96 13.25 -3.00
N LYS A 566 13.04 11.91 -3.09
CA LYS A 566 12.22 10.99 -2.28
C LYS A 566 13.10 9.94 -1.63
N LEU A 567 12.59 9.34 -0.55
CA LEU A 567 13.21 8.32 0.31
C LEU A 567 14.53 8.68 1.00
N ILE A 568 15.46 9.36 0.33
CA ILE A 568 16.80 9.65 0.87
C ILE A 568 16.86 11.12 1.26
N PRO A 569 17.00 11.44 2.56
CA PRO A 569 17.13 12.82 3.01
C PRO A 569 18.37 13.50 2.41
N PRO A 570 18.29 14.79 2.02
CA PRO A 570 19.39 15.49 1.35
C PRO A 570 20.70 15.60 2.16
N HIS A 571 20.63 15.49 3.49
CA HIS A 571 21.80 15.57 4.36
C HIS A 571 22.60 14.27 4.46
N VAL A 572 22.10 13.17 3.89
CA VAL A 572 22.79 11.88 3.89
C VAL A 572 23.89 11.88 2.84
N CYS A 573 25.14 11.93 3.29
CA CYS A 573 26.36 11.93 2.47
C CYS A 573 27.28 10.74 2.83
N PHE A 574 28.25 10.45 1.96
CA PHE A 574 29.27 9.40 2.19
C PHE A 574 30.46 9.88 2.99
#